data_AF-A0A7W8NB98-F1
#
_entry.id   AF-A0A7W8NB98-F1
#
_cell.length_a   1.000
_cell.length_b   1.000
_cell.length_c   1.000
_cell.angle_alpha   90.00
_cell.angle_beta   90.00
_cell.angle_gamma   90.00
#
_symmetry.space_group_name_H-M   'P 1'
#
loop_
_entity.id
_entity.type
_entity.pdbx_description
1 polymer ?
#
loop_
_entity_poly.entity_id
_entity_poly.type
_entity_poly.pdbx_seq_one_letter_code
_entity_poly.pdbx_strand_id
1 'polypeptide(L)'
;MSTPLSELLIHLFTAAVVAVVGWTIRTRGPQGLVHGVVDWNKVDEAKRRRAGRDIGNVFFAMATWMFGFAVFRYQGGYDQASNNLAHVIFIGGLCALVLLMLFMLLHLRETKRTHGR
;
A
#
# COMPACT_ATOMS: atom_id res chain seq x y z
N MET A 1 -6.76 -0.99 -28.71
CA MET A 1 -6.00 0.18 -28.24
C MET A 1 -6.83 0.89 -27.19
N SER A 2 -6.39 0.90 -25.94
CA SER A 2 -7.00 1.70 -24.86
C SER A 2 -6.80 3.19 -25.17
N THR A 3 -7.81 4.02 -24.94
CA THR A 3 -7.66 5.48 -25.02
C THR A 3 -6.92 5.98 -23.76
N PRO A 4 -6.16 7.08 -23.83
CA PRO A 4 -5.48 7.66 -22.66
C PRO A 4 -6.43 7.97 -21.50
N LEU A 5 -7.69 8.28 -21.81
CA LEU A 5 -8.76 8.44 -20.81
C LEU A 5 -9.09 7.13 -20.09
N SER A 6 -9.20 6.01 -20.82
CA SER A 6 -9.49 4.70 -20.20
C SER A 6 -8.35 4.24 -19.28
N GLU A 7 -7.10 4.50 -19.63
CA GLU A 7 -5.95 4.18 -18.77
C GLU A 7 -5.93 5.02 -17.50
N LEU A 8 -6.21 6.32 -17.60
CA LEU A 8 -6.38 7.19 -16.44
C LEU A 8 -7.48 6.64 -15.51
N LEU A 9 -8.67 6.35 -16.06
CA LEU A 9 -9.80 5.85 -15.28
C LEU A 9 -9.49 4.54 -14.55
N ILE A 10 -8.77 3.61 -15.20
CA ILE A 10 -8.36 2.35 -14.57
C ILE A 10 -7.43 2.62 -13.37
N HIS A 11 -6.44 3.50 -13.53
CA HIS A 11 -5.52 3.79 -12.44
C HIS A 11 -6.21 4.56 -11.30
N LEU A 12 -7.10 5.50 -11.62
CA LEU A 12 -7.91 6.22 -10.63
C LEU A 12 -8.81 5.28 -9.83
N PHE A 13 -9.49 4.36 -10.54
CA PHE A 13 -10.32 3.35 -9.89
C PHE A 13 -9.48 2.45 -8.99
N THR A 14 -8.32 1.98 -9.46
CA THR A 14 -7.44 1.12 -8.66
C THR A 14 -6.90 1.86 -7.43
N ALA A 15 -6.48 3.12 -7.57
CA ALA A 15 -6.06 3.96 -6.46
C ALA A 15 -7.20 4.15 -5.43
N ALA A 16 -8.43 4.37 -5.89
CA ALA A 16 -9.59 4.48 -5.01
C ALA A 16 -9.86 3.18 -4.24
N VAL A 17 -9.79 2.02 -4.88
CA VAL A 17 -9.93 0.71 -4.22
C VAL A 17 -8.85 0.53 -3.15
N VAL A 18 -7.59 0.84 -3.45
CA VAL A 18 -6.48 0.75 -2.50
C VAL A 18 -6.69 1.70 -1.31
N ALA A 19 -7.19 2.92 -1.55
CA ALA A 19 -7.53 3.87 -0.49
C ALA A 19 -8.68 3.36 0.41
N VAL A 20 -9.71 2.73 -0.17
CA VAL A 20 -10.81 2.11 0.59
C VAL A 20 -10.31 0.96 1.46
N VAL A 21 -9.37 0.15 0.95
CA VAL A 21 -8.71 -0.89 1.75
C VAL A 21 -7.95 -0.27 2.92
N GLY A 22 -7.16 0.78 2.67
CA GLY A 22 -6.44 1.51 3.72
C GLY A 22 -7.37 2.11 4.79
N TRP A 23 -8.49 2.68 4.36
CA TRP A 23 -9.54 3.18 5.26
C TRP A 23 -10.17 2.07 6.10
N THR A 24 -10.45 0.93 5.48
CA THR A 24 -11.04 -0.24 6.15
C THR A 24 -10.09 -0.79 7.21
N ILE A 25 -8.78 -0.89 6.91
CA ILE A 25 -7.76 -1.33 7.87
C ILE A 25 -7.66 -0.35 9.05
N ARG A 26 -7.75 0.95 8.78
CA ARG A 26 -7.67 1.98 9.83
C ARG A 26 -8.87 1.97 10.77
N THR A 27 -10.06 1.68 10.24
CA THR A 27 -11.33 1.70 11.00
C THR A 27 -11.62 0.38 11.70
N ARG A 28 -11.44 -0.75 11.02
CA ARG A 28 -11.74 -2.10 11.54
C ARG A 28 -10.52 -2.83 12.11
N GLY A 29 -9.33 -2.25 11.96
CA GLY A 29 -8.07 -2.87 12.35
C GLY A 29 -7.53 -3.81 11.26
N PRO A 30 -6.26 -4.23 11.40
CA PRO A 30 -5.58 -5.06 10.39
C PRO A 30 -6.04 -6.53 10.41
N GLN A 31 -6.82 -6.93 11.41
CA GLN A 31 -7.18 -8.32 11.67
C GLN A 31 -7.93 -8.94 10.49
N GLY A 32 -8.95 -8.25 9.97
CA GLY A 32 -9.82 -8.78 8.92
C GLY A 32 -9.15 -8.93 7.54
N LEU A 33 -7.98 -8.34 7.34
CA LEU A 33 -7.32 -8.26 6.02
C LEU A 33 -5.92 -8.89 6.03
N VAL A 34 -5.22 -8.88 7.16
CA VAL A 34 -3.88 -9.44 7.32
C VAL A 34 -3.95 -10.69 8.18
N HIS A 35 -4.51 -11.77 7.64
CA HIS A 35 -4.58 -13.06 8.33
C HIS A 35 -3.31 -13.90 8.05
N GLY A 36 -2.87 -14.69 9.03
CA GLY A 36 -1.80 -15.70 8.86
C GLY A 36 -0.36 -15.20 9.04
N VAL A 37 -0.10 -13.89 9.00
CA VAL A 37 1.25 -13.34 9.23
C VAL A 37 1.52 -13.07 10.72
N VAL A 38 0.51 -12.55 11.42
CA VAL A 38 0.55 -12.20 12.85
C VAL A 38 -0.68 -12.76 13.54
N ASP A 39 -0.49 -13.41 14.69
CA ASP A 39 -1.60 -13.83 15.57
C ASP A 39 -2.10 -12.63 16.36
N TRP A 40 -3.15 -11.97 15.87
CA TRP A 40 -3.68 -10.73 16.43
C TRP A 40 -4.34 -10.88 17.81
N ASN A 41 -4.77 -12.07 18.19
CA ASN A 41 -5.40 -12.32 19.49
C ASN A 41 -4.41 -12.20 20.66
N LYS A 42 -3.13 -12.38 20.34
CA LYS A 42 -2.02 -12.27 21.30
C LYS A 42 -1.32 -10.90 21.24
N VAL A 43 -1.77 -9.97 20.39
CA VAL A 43 -1.16 -8.62 20.26
C VAL A 43 -1.93 -7.69 21.20
N ASP A 44 -1.20 -6.94 22.01
CA ASP A 44 -1.78 -5.88 22.83
C ASP A 44 -2.60 -4.90 21.97
N GLU A 45 -3.76 -4.46 22.48
CA GLU A 45 -4.72 -3.61 21.77
C GLU A 45 -4.07 -2.32 21.26
N ALA A 46 -3.19 -1.72 22.07
CA ALA A 46 -2.45 -0.52 21.71
C ALA A 46 -1.51 -0.75 20.51
N LYS A 47 -0.76 -1.86 20.50
CA LYS A 47 0.12 -2.24 19.38
C LYS A 47 -0.69 -2.59 18.14
N ARG A 48 -1.84 -3.27 18.30
CA ARG A 48 -2.74 -3.61 17.20
C ARG A 48 -3.32 -2.37 16.51
N ARG A 49 -3.79 -1.39 17.28
CA ARG A 49 -4.29 -0.12 16.74
C ARG A 49 -3.19 0.69 16.05
N ARG A 50 -1.96 0.69 16.58
CA ARG A 50 -0.82 1.33 15.92
C ARG A 50 -0.50 0.64 14.59
N ALA A 51 -0.40 -0.68 14.57
CA ALA A 51 -0.19 -1.45 13.35
C ALA A 51 -1.28 -1.18 12.30
N GLY A 52 -2.56 -1.12 12.70
CA GLY A 52 -3.66 -0.77 11.80
C GLY A 52 -3.52 0.63 11.20
N ARG A 53 -3.13 1.63 11.99
CA ARG A 53 -2.86 2.98 11.47
C ARG A 53 -1.69 3.00 10.50
N ASP A 54 -0.59 2.35 10.85
CA ASP A 54 0.63 2.39 10.05
C ASP A 54 0.45 1.62 8.74
N ILE A 55 -0.14 0.41 8.78
CA ILE A 55 -0.49 -0.35 7.57
C ILE A 55 -1.48 0.46 6.72
N GLY A 56 -2.53 1.04 7.33
CA GLY A 56 -3.47 1.90 6.63
C GLY A 56 -2.78 3.09 5.93
N ASN A 57 -1.79 3.73 6.58
CA ASN A 57 -1.01 4.80 5.99
C ASN A 57 -0.18 4.32 4.79
N VAL A 58 0.37 3.10 4.83
CA VAL A 58 1.05 2.51 3.66
C VAL A 58 0.10 2.34 2.49
N PHE A 59 -1.12 1.83 2.72
CA PHE A 59 -2.14 1.72 1.67
C PHE A 59 -2.53 3.10 1.11
N PHE A 60 -2.67 4.13 1.94
CA PHE A 60 -2.90 5.50 1.46
C PHE A 60 -1.72 6.04 0.65
N ALA A 61 -0.48 5.75 1.06
CA ALA A 61 0.70 6.11 0.29
C ALA A 61 0.73 5.41 -1.07
N MET A 62 0.38 4.12 -1.14
CA MET A 62 0.24 3.38 -2.39
C MET A 62 -0.83 4.01 -3.30
N ALA A 63 -2.02 4.29 -2.75
CA ALA A 63 -3.09 4.93 -3.51
C ALA A 63 -2.65 6.30 -4.08
N THR A 64 -1.95 7.09 -3.27
CA THR A 64 -1.42 8.40 -3.68
C THR A 64 -0.37 8.25 -4.79
N TRP A 65 0.52 7.25 -4.67
CA TRP A 65 1.54 6.94 -5.66
C TRP A 65 0.91 6.54 -7.01
N MET A 66 -0.12 5.69 -6.97
CA MET A 66 -0.89 5.28 -8.15
C MET A 66 -1.62 6.44 -8.81
N PHE A 67 -2.23 7.31 -8.00
CA PHE A 67 -2.88 8.52 -8.49
C PHE A 67 -1.87 9.46 -9.17
N GLY A 68 -0.73 9.72 -8.53
CA GLY A 68 0.34 10.56 -9.08
C GLY A 68 0.87 10.03 -10.41
N PHE A 69 1.11 8.73 -10.50
CA PHE A 69 1.54 8.08 -11.75
C PHE A 69 0.48 8.22 -12.86
N ALA A 70 -0.80 8.05 -12.53
CA ALA A 70 -1.90 8.19 -13.49
C ALA A 70 -2.01 9.60 -14.07
N VAL A 71 -1.94 10.61 -13.19
CA VAL A 71 -2.00 12.02 -13.59
C VAL A 71 -0.78 12.39 -14.43
N PHE A 72 0.42 11.96 -14.02
CA PHE A 72 1.65 12.18 -14.76
C PHE A 72 1.57 11.62 -16.18
N ARG A 73 1.07 10.38 -16.33
CA ARG A 73 0.89 9.70 -17.62
C ARG A 73 -0.19 10.36 -18.49
N TYR A 74 -1.23 10.92 -17.89
CA TYR A 74 -2.32 11.56 -18.64
C TYR A 74 -1.96 12.96 -19.15
N GLN A 75 -1.27 13.77 -18.33
CA GLN A 75 -0.84 15.12 -18.73
C GLN A 75 0.40 15.10 -19.63
N GLY A 76 1.21 14.06 -19.50
CA GLY A 76 2.49 13.92 -20.17
C GLY A 76 2.38 13.38 -21.59
N GLY A 77 2.43 14.27 -22.58
CA GLY A 77 2.74 13.89 -23.96
C GLY A 77 4.21 13.48 -24.06
N TYR A 78 4.56 12.26 -23.63
CA TYR A 78 5.96 11.87 -23.43
C TYR A 78 6.53 10.96 -24.52
N ASP A 79 7.80 11.23 -24.81
CA ASP A 79 8.73 10.34 -25.50
C ASP A 79 8.88 8.99 -24.76
N GLN A 80 9.39 7.98 -25.47
CA GLN A 80 9.53 6.62 -24.93
C GLN A 80 10.39 6.58 -23.66
N ALA A 81 11.40 7.44 -23.56
CA ALA A 81 12.36 7.44 -22.46
C ALA A 81 11.73 7.90 -21.13
N SER A 82 10.97 8.99 -21.13
CA SER A 82 10.31 9.50 -19.93
C SER A 82 9.22 8.54 -19.44
N ASN A 83 8.51 7.90 -20.36
CA ASN A 83 7.53 6.86 -20.03
C ASN A 83 8.18 5.64 -19.35
N ASN A 84 9.31 5.16 -19.87
CA ASN A 84 10.04 4.04 -19.26
C ASN A 84 10.53 4.39 -17.86
N LEU A 85 11.11 5.58 -17.68
CA LEU A 85 11.58 6.04 -16.37
C LEU A 85 10.43 6.14 -15.35
N ALA A 86 9.27 6.66 -15.76
CA ALA A 86 8.10 6.75 -14.91
C ALA A 86 7.62 5.37 -14.43
N HIS A 87 7.64 4.35 -15.29
CA HIS A 87 7.29 2.98 -14.90
C HIS A 87 8.30 2.39 -13.89
N VAL A 88 9.60 2.63 -14.09
CA VAL A 88 10.63 2.17 -13.15
C VAL A 88 10.45 2.81 -11.77
N ILE A 89 10.24 4.13 -11.72
CA ILE A 89 9.99 4.85 -10.46
C ILE A 89 8.70 4.37 -9.80
N PHE A 90 7.65 4.15 -10.61
CA PHE A 90 6.37 3.67 -10.12
C PHE A 90 6.48 2.29 -9.46
N ILE A 91 7.04 1.31 -10.19
CA ILE A 91 7.22 -0.06 -9.70
C ILE A 91 8.18 -0.07 -8.52
N GLY A 92 9.30 0.65 -8.59
CA GLY A 92 10.26 0.76 -7.50
C GLY A 92 9.64 1.31 -6.22
N GLY A 93 8.83 2.36 -6.32
CA GLY A 93 8.09 2.93 -5.19
C GLY A 93 7.05 1.97 -4.61
N LEU A 94 6.30 1.26 -5.45
CA LEU A 94 5.35 0.24 -4.98
C LEU A 94 6.06 -0.90 -4.24
N CYS A 95 7.17 -1.41 -4.79
CA CYS A 95 7.97 -2.44 -4.15
C CYS A 95 8.50 -1.96 -2.79
N ALA A 96 8.98 -0.73 -2.68
CA ALA A 96 9.45 -0.16 -1.42
C ALA A 96 8.34 -0.09 -0.36
N LEU A 97 7.12 0.31 -0.74
CA LEU A 97 5.97 0.36 0.15
C LEU A 97 5.54 -1.03 0.64
N VAL A 98 5.55 -2.02 -0.25
CA VAL A 98 5.26 -3.42 0.11
C VAL A 98 6.32 -3.98 1.05
N LEU A 99 7.60 -3.75 0.77
CA LEU A 99 8.71 -4.16 1.63
C LEU A 99 8.63 -3.52 3.01
N LEU A 100 8.29 -2.22 3.09
CA LEU A 100 8.05 -1.53 4.35
C LEU A 100 6.92 -2.21 5.14
N MET A 101 5.80 -2.51 4.50
CA MET A 101 4.68 -3.21 5.14
C MET A 101 5.09 -4.60 5.66
N LEU A 102 5.83 -5.37 4.86
CA LEU A 102 6.31 -6.69 5.26
C LEU A 102 7.28 -6.60 6.44
N PHE A 103 8.22 -5.65 6.42
CA PHE A 103 9.15 -5.41 7.51
C PHE A 103 8.41 -5.09 8.82
N MET A 104 7.39 -4.23 8.76
CA MET A 104 6.55 -3.92 9.91
C MET A 104 5.84 -5.15 10.48
N LEU A 105 5.27 -5.99 9.61
CA LEU A 105 4.59 -7.22 10.02
C LEU A 105 5.55 -8.25 10.62
N LEU A 106 6.74 -8.40 10.05
CA LEU A 106 7.79 -9.28 10.57
C LEU A 106 8.29 -8.80 11.93
N HIS A 107 8.50 -7.50 12.11
CA HIS A 107 8.93 -6.95 13.40
C HIS A 107 7.90 -7.17 14.51
N LEU A 108 6.61 -7.04 14.19
CA LEU A 108 5.51 -7.38 15.11
C LEU A 108 5.47 -8.88 15.45
N ARG A 109 5.91 -9.75 14.54
CA ARG A 109 6.01 -11.20 14.77
C ARG A 109 7.22 -11.55 15.64
N GLU A 110 8.38 -10.94 15.42
CA GLU A 110 9.62 -11.22 16.15
C GLU A 110 9.59 -10.72 17.59
N THR A 111 9.05 -9.52 17.83
CA THR A 111 8.86 -8.98 19.18
C THR A 111 8.01 -9.88 20.07
N LYS A 112 7.20 -10.78 19.49
CA LYS A 112 6.53 -11.85 20.26
C LYS A 112 7.41 -13.06 20.57
N ARG A 113 8.25 -13.50 19.64
CA ARG A 113 9.11 -14.69 19.86
C ARG A 113 10.05 -14.49 21.05
N THR A 114 10.48 -13.26 21.32
CA THR A 114 11.43 -12.95 22.39
C THR A 114 10.80 -12.77 23.77
N HIS A 115 9.52 -12.36 23.87
CA HIS A 115 8.80 -12.19 25.15
C HIS A 115 7.94 -13.40 25.55
N GLY A 116 7.91 -14.46 24.73
CA GLY A 116 7.21 -15.72 25.02
C GLY A 116 8.10 -16.80 25.64
N ARG A 117 9.25 -16.43 26.22
CA ARG A 117 10.09 -17.30 27.06
C ARG A 117 10.10 -16.78 28.47
#